data_AF-A0A833M4B4-F1
#
_entry.id   AF-A0A833M4B4-F1
#
_cell.length_a   1.000
_cell.length_b   1.000
_cell.length_c   1.000
_cell.angle_alpha   90.00
_cell.angle_beta   90.00
_cell.angle_gamma   90.00
#
_symmetry.space_group_name_H-M   'P 1'
#
loop_
_entity.id
_entity.type
_entity.pdbx_description
1 polymer ?
#
loop_
_entity_poly.entity_id
_entity_poly.type
_entity_poly.pdbx_seq_one_letter_code
_entity_poly.pdbx_strand_id
1 'polypeptide(L)' 'MRLPLSGSDLAELAAAGISAAEAERQLALLAAPPPPARLLRPATVGDGVLRLDAARLEALERRGREARDGGRISKFVPA' A
#
# COMPACT_ATOMS: atom_id res chain seq x y z
N MET A 1 -26.21 -4.66 4.32
CA MET A 1 -25.62 -4.97 5.64
C MET A 1 -25.49 -3.67 6.40
N ARG A 2 -25.65 -3.66 7.72
CA ARG A 2 -25.33 -2.46 8.50
C ARG A 2 -23.82 -2.39 8.65
N LEU A 3 -23.19 -1.36 8.09
CA LEU A 3 -21.78 -1.09 8.28
C LEU A 3 -21.47 -0.97 9.79
N PRO A 4 -20.43 -1.64 10.32
CA PRO A 4 -19.92 -1.37 11.66
C PRO A 4 -19.10 -0.06 11.70
N LEU A 5 -19.50 0.93 10.90
CA LEU A 5 -18.85 2.24 10.79
C LEU A 5 -19.79 3.29 11.38
N SER A 6 -19.22 4.13 12.23
CA SER A 6 -19.88 5.32 12.74
C SER A 6 -19.93 6.43 11.67
N GLY A 7 -20.70 7.49 11.94
CA GLY A 7 -20.74 8.65 11.05
C GLY A 7 -19.39 9.36 10.92
N SER A 8 -18.57 9.38 11.97
CA SER A 8 -17.21 9.93 11.91
C SER A 8 -16.31 9.10 11.03
N ASP A 9 -16.39 7.76 11.12
CA ASP A 9 -15.59 6.88 10.28
C ASP A 9 -15.89 7.10 8.79
N LEU A 10 -17.18 7.26 8.45
CA LEU A 10 -17.60 7.55 7.08
C LEU A 10 -17.11 8.93 6.60
N ALA A 11 -17.08 9.93 7.46
CA ALA A 11 -16.56 11.26 7.13
C ALA A 11 -15.04 11.23 6.88
N GLU A 12 -14.29 10.50 7.70
CA GLU A 12 -12.84 10.33 7.52
C GLU A 12 -12.51 9.57 6.23
N LEU A 13 -13.23 8.48 5.96
CA LEU A 13 -13.06 7.72 4.72
C LEU A 13 -13.41 8.56 3.49
N ALA A 14 -14.49 9.34 3.54
CA ALA A 14 -14.87 10.24 2.46
C ALA A 14 -13.78 11.31 2.21
N ALA A 15 -13.18 11.87 3.27
CA ALA A 15 -12.07 12.81 3.16
C ALA A 15 -10.82 12.20 2.52
N ALA A 16 -10.60 10.89 2.70
CA ALA A 16 -9.55 10.12 2.03
C ALA A 16 -9.93 9.66 0.61
N GLY A 17 -11.11 10.01 0.10
CA GLY A 17 -11.59 9.63 -1.23
C GLY A 17 -12.24 8.24 -1.30
N ILE A 18 -12.61 7.66 -0.17
CA ILE A 18 -13.25 6.34 -0.07
C ILE A 18 -14.74 6.54 0.20
N SER A 19 -15.59 6.14 -0.75
CA SER A 19 -17.04 6.23 -0.57
C SER A 19 -17.55 5.18 0.42
N ALA A 20 -18.75 5.41 0.99
CA ALA A 20 -19.39 4.42 1.84
C ALA A 20 -19.60 3.07 1.14
N ALA A 21 -19.98 3.09 -0.14
CA ALA A 21 -20.13 1.88 -0.95
C ALA A 21 -18.80 1.15 -1.16
N GLU A 22 -17.70 1.88 -1.34
CA GLU A 22 -16.37 1.30 -1.43
C GLU A 22 -15.93 0.69 -0.10
N ALA A 23 -16.19 1.38 1.01
CA ALA A 23 -15.93 0.87 2.36
C ALA A 23 -16.71 -0.42 2.63
N GLU A 24 -17.99 -0.49 2.25
CA GLU A 24 -18.80 -1.71 2.32
C GLU A 24 -18.19 -2.85 1.52
N ARG A 25 -17.79 -2.59 0.27
CA ARG A 25 -17.17 -3.59 -0.59
C ARG A 25 -15.88 -4.15 0.03
N GLN A 26 -15.03 -3.28 0.57
CA GLN A 26 -13.77 -3.69 1.20
C GLN A 26 -14.01 -4.46 2.50
N LEU A 27 -14.95 -4.01 3.34
CA LEU A 27 -15.30 -4.73 4.57
C LEU A 27 -15.88 -6.12 4.29
N ALA A 28 -16.68 -6.26 3.23
CA ALA A 28 -17.17 -7.57 2.79
C ALA A 28 -16.02 -8.50 2.37
N LEU A 29 -15.02 -7.98 1.66
CA LEU A 29 -13.81 -8.75 1.29
C LEU A 29 -12.98 -9.13 2.51
N LEU A 30 -12.90 -8.30 3.54
CA LEU A 30 -12.16 -8.63 4.76
C LEU A 30 -12.90 -9.64 5.63
N ALA A 31 -14.23 -9.54 5.72
CA ALA A 31 -15.06 -10.46 6.48
C ALA A 31 -15.14 -11.85 5.84
N ALA A 32 -15.13 -11.91 4.50
CA ALA A 32 -15.16 -13.14 3.72
C ALA A 32 -14.12 -13.05 2.59
N PRO A 33 -12.82 -13.24 2.90
CA PRO A 33 -11.77 -13.12 1.92
C PRO A 33 -11.91 -14.18 0.83
N PRO A 34 -11.57 -13.84 -0.43
CA PRO A 34 -11.45 -14.85 -1.46
C PRO A 34 -10.37 -15.87 -1.05
N PRO A 35 -10.41 -17.10 -1.60
CA PRO A 35 -9.35 -18.07 -1.38
C PRO A 35 -7.97 -17.46 -1.68
N PRO A 36 -6.93 -17.79 -0.90
CA PRO A 36 -5.58 -17.33 -1.18
C PRO A 36 -5.18 -17.63 -2.62
N ALA A 37 -4.52 -16.66 -3.26
CA ALA A 37 -4.01 -16.87 -4.60
C ALA A 37 -3.01 -18.03 -4.61
N ARG A 38 -3.14 -18.94 -5.58
CA ARG A 38 -2.16 -20.00 -5.77
C ARG A 38 -0.87 -19.40 -6.32
N LEU A 39 0.21 -19.50 -5.55
CA LEU A 39 1.54 -19.13 -6.03
C LEU A 39 1.94 -20.07 -7.18
N LEU A 40 2.21 -19.48 -8.35
CA LEU A 40 2.63 -20.25 -9.53
C LEU A 40 4.12 -20.59 -9.46
N ARG A 41 4.94 -19.58 -9.15
CA ARG A 41 6.39 -19.66 -8.93
C ARG A 41 6.87 -18.36 -8.28
N PRO A 42 8.09 -18.32 -7.71
CA PRO A 42 8.70 -17.06 -7.28
C PRO A 42 8.82 -16.05 -8.42
N ALA A 43 8.65 -14.76 -8.11
CA ALA A 43 8.97 -13.67 -9.03
C ALA A 43 10.49 -13.57 -9.22
N THR A 44 10.91 -13.38 -10.46
CA THR A 44 12.31 -13.27 -10.86
C THR A 44 12.54 -11.98 -11.65
N VAL A 45 13.81 -11.66 -11.92
CA VAL A 45 14.14 -10.53 -12.81
C VAL A 45 13.46 -10.74 -14.16
N GLY A 46 12.66 -9.77 -14.60
CA GLY A 46 11.84 -9.87 -15.81
C GLY A 46 10.34 -10.01 -15.55
N ASP A 47 9.92 -10.45 -14.35
CA ASP A 47 8.50 -10.50 -13.94
C ASP A 47 7.97 -9.13 -13.46
N GLY A 48 8.50 -8.05 -14.03
CA GLY A 48 8.35 -6.69 -13.49
C GLY A 48 9.34 -6.35 -12.36
N VAL A 49 10.13 -7.33 -11.88
CA VAL A 49 11.26 -7.08 -10.98
C VAL A 49 12.47 -6.64 -11.80
N LEU A 50 12.99 -5.45 -11.49
CA LEU A 50 14.15 -4.87 -12.18
C LEU A 50 15.42 -5.07 -11.35
N ARG A 51 16.54 -5.35 -12.01
CA ARG A 51 17.87 -5.30 -11.40
C ARG A 51 18.47 -3.92 -11.63
N LEU A 52 18.86 -3.26 -10.55
CA LEU A 52 19.53 -1.97 -10.61
C LEU A 52 21.03 -2.19 -10.85
N ASP A 53 21.61 -1.39 -11.73
CA ASP A 53 23.06 -1.24 -11.79
C ASP A 53 23.58 -0.40 -10.61
N ALA A 54 24.90 -0.40 -10.42
CA ALA A 54 25.54 0.29 -9.30
C ALA A 54 25.25 1.80 -9.31
N ALA A 55 25.34 2.45 -10.47
CA ALA A 55 25.13 3.88 -10.61
C ALA A 55 23.69 4.29 -10.23
N ARG A 56 22.70 3.49 -10.66
CA ARG A 56 21.29 3.74 -10.36
C ARG A 56 20.96 3.46 -8.90
N LEU A 57 21.59 2.45 -8.31
CA LEU A 57 21.49 2.19 -6.87
C LEU A 57 22.01 3.38 -6.06
N GLU A 58 23.23 3.85 -6.32
CA GLU A 58 23.84 4.99 -5.64
C GLU A 58 22.99 6.26 -5.77
N ALA A 59 22.44 6.51 -6.96
CA ALA A 59 21.56 7.65 -7.20
C ALA A 59 20.26 7.58 -6.37
N LEU A 60 19.65 6.39 -6.25
CA LEU A 60 18.44 6.19 -5.45
C LEU A 60 18.72 6.30 -3.95
N GLU A 61 19.84 5.76 -3.48
CA GLU A 61 20.25 5.90 -2.08
C GLU A 61 20.47 7.37 -1.70
N ARG A 62 21.12 8.15 -2.56
CA ARG A 62 21.32 9.59 -2.34
C ARG A 62 19.97 10.31 -2.23
N ARG A 63 19.02 10.03 -3.13
CA ARG A 63 17.67 10.58 -3.08
C ARG A 63 16.92 10.19 -1.80
N GLY A 64 17.12 8.96 -1.32
CA GLY A 64 16.56 8.50 -0.04
C GLY A 64 17.10 9.30 1.15
N ARG A 65 18.42 9.54 1.20
CA ARG A 65 19.05 10.38 2.22
C ARG A 65 18.51 11.82 2.17
N GLU A 66 18.45 12.43 1.00
CA GLU A 66 17.89 13.78 0.83
C GLU A 66 16.42 13.87 1.26
N ALA A 67 15.60 12.86 0.97
CA ALA A 67 14.21 12.82 1.39
C ALA A 67 14.07 12.68 2.92
N ARG A 68 14.92 11.86 3.54
CA ARG A 68 14.98 11.70 5.00
C ARG A 68 15.41 13.00 5.67
N ASP A 69 16.51 13.58 5.22
CA ASP A 69 17.10 14.78 5.81
C ASP A 69 16.18 16.00 5.62
N GLY A 70 15.39 16.02 4.54
CA GLY A 70 14.31 16.99 4.32
C GLY A 70 12.99 16.70 5.06
N GLY A 71 12.95 15.71 5.97
CA GLY A 71 11.77 15.40 6.79
C GLY A 71 10.59 14.80 6.01
N ARG A 72 10.77 14.44 4.73
CA ARG A 72 9.71 13.85 3.88
C ARG A 72 9.47 12.36 4.18
N ILE A 73 10.35 11.75 4.96
CA ILE A 73 10.17 10.40 5.50
C ILE A 73 9.98 10.56 7.00
N SER A 74 8.73 10.57 7.44
CA SER A 74 8.36 10.85 8.85
C SER A 74 8.21 9.58 9.69
N LYS A 75 8.00 8.42 9.08
CA LYS A 75 7.85 7.14 9.77
C LYS A 75 8.32 5.99 8.89
N PHE A 76 9.18 5.14 9.44
CA PHE A 76 9.42 3.81 8.90
C PHE A 76 8.39 2.86 9.52
N VAL A 77 7.48 2.32 8.70
CA VAL A 77 6.54 1.29 9.14
C VAL A 77 7.12 -0.05 8.68
N PRO A 78 7.63 -0.89 9.60
CA PRO A 78 8.06 -2.23 9.24
C PRO A 78 6.86 -3.00 8.69
N ALA A 79 7.09 -3.72 7.60
CA ALA A 79 6.15 -4.69 7.04
C ALA A 79 6.12 -5.98 7.88
#